data_AF-A0A537PTU9-F1
#
_entry.id   AF-A0A537PTU9-F1
#
_cell.length_a   1.000
_cell.length_b   1.000
_cell.length_c   1.000
_cell.angle_alpha   90.00
_cell.angle_beta   90.00
_cell.angle_gamma   90.00
#
_symmetry.space_group_name_H-M   'P 1'
#
loop_
_entity.id
_entity.type
_entity.pdbx_description
1 polymer ?
#
loop_
_entity_poly.entity_id
_entity_poly.type
_entity_poly.pdbx_seq_one_letter_code
_entity_poly.pdbx_strand_id
1 'polypeptide(L)' 'MDYPSTTPPLPAEYYRRHAERIRQLASEATTAAVKEHLRAVALQYERLAERVDHSAQPTDP' A
#
# COMPACT_ATOMS: atom_id res chain seq x y z
N MET A 1 27.61 10.40 -2.50
CA MET A 1 26.55 11.40 -2.68
C MET A 1 25.25 10.63 -2.84
N ASP A 2 24.52 10.45 -1.75
CA ASP A 2 23.16 9.91 -1.78
C ASP A 2 22.27 10.98 -2.40
N TYR A 3 21.86 10.77 -3.65
CA TYR A 3 20.87 11.62 -4.29
C TYR A 3 19.55 11.48 -3.52
N PRO A 4 18.94 12.57 -3.03
CA PRO A 4 17.61 12.48 -2.44
C PRO A 4 16.71 11.91 -3.53
N SER A 5 16.01 10.81 -3.24
CA SER A 5 15.05 10.22 -4.15
C SER A 5 13.98 11.28 -4.46
N THR A 6 14.11 11.95 -5.60
CA THR A 6 13.24 13.05 -6.04
C THR A 6 11.88 12.57 -6.54
N THR A 7 11.57 11.29 -6.37
CA THR A 7 10.27 10.75 -6.74
C THR A 7 9.26 11.27 -5.73
N PRO A 8 8.30 12.12 -6.14
CA PRO A 8 7.26 12.56 -5.23
C PRO A 8 6.53 11.31 -4.70
N PRO A 9 6.22 11.28 -3.39
CA PRO A 9 5.47 10.16 -2.82
C PRO A 9 4.18 9.99 -3.63
N LEU A 10 3.92 8.76 -4.10
CA LEU A 10 2.68 8.47 -4.79
C LEU A 10 1.51 8.75 -3.83
N PRO A 11 0.36 9.24 -4.32
CA PRO A 11 -0.79 9.50 -3.46
C PRO A 11 -1.23 8.23 -2.69
N ALA A 12 -1.75 8.40 -1.48
CA ALA A 12 -2.29 7.29 -0.67
C ALA A 12 -3.33 6.46 -1.45
N GLU A 13 -4.12 7.10 -2.30
CA GLU A 13 -5.11 6.45 -3.17
C GLU A 13 -4.48 5.43 -4.13
N TYR A 14 -3.25 5.64 -4.60
CA TYR A 14 -2.55 4.66 -5.43
C TYR A 14 -2.32 3.36 -4.65
N TYR A 15 -1.82 3.47 -3.42
CA TYR A 15 -1.56 2.32 -2.56
C TYR A 15 -2.87 1.62 -2.14
N ARG A 16 -3.95 2.38 -1.87
CA ARG A 16 -5.28 1.82 -1.57
C ARG A 16 -5.86 1.02 -2.74
N ARG A 17 -5.85 1.57 -3.96
CA ARG A 17 -6.30 0.86 -5.17
C ARG A 17 -5.49 -0.41 -5.43
N HIS A 18 -4.19 -0.37 -5.14
CA HIS A 18 -3.33 -1.54 -5.29
C HIS A 18 -3.66 -2.63 -4.26
N ALA A 19 -3.90 -2.25 -3.00
CA ALA A 19 -4.35 -3.17 -1.95
C ALA A 19 -5.69 -3.82 -2.30
N GLU A 20 -6.67 -3.06 -2.82
CA GLU A 20 -7.96 -3.58 -3.27
C GLU A 20 -7.80 -4.63 -4.38
N ARG A 21 -6.98 -4.34 -5.40
CA ARG A 21 -6.69 -5.29 -6.47
C ARG A 21 -6.08 -6.59 -5.94
N ILE A 22 -5.14 -6.49 -5.01
CA ILE A 22 -4.50 -7.67 -4.41
C ILE A 22 -5.51 -8.46 -3.55
N ARG A 23 -6.42 -7.79 -2.84
CA ARG A 23 -7.51 -8.46 -2.10
C ARG A 23 -8.43 -9.22 -3.05
N GLN A 24 -8.75 -8.64 -4.20
CA GLN A 24 -9.52 -9.32 -5.24
C GLN A 24 -8.80 -10.58 -5.74
N LEU A 25 -7.50 -10.47 -6.06
CA LEU A 25 -6.69 -11.63 -6.45
C LEU A 25 -6.64 -12.71 -5.35
N ALA A 26 -6.56 -12.30 -4.08
CA ALA A 26 -6.61 -13.24 -2.94
C ALA A 26 -7.98 -13.94 -2.83
N SER A 27 -9.05 -13.30 -3.27
CA SER A 27 -10.39 -13.89 -3.30
C SER A 27 -10.53 -14.95 -4.39
N GLU A 28 -9.86 -14.75 -5.52
CA GLU A 28 -9.85 -15.66 -6.68
C GLU A 28 -8.84 -16.80 -6.54
N ALA A 29 -7.81 -16.63 -5.70
CA ALA A 29 -6.78 -17.64 -5.47
C ALA A 29 -7.34 -18.92 -4.80
N THR A 30 -7.11 -20.07 -5.43
CA THR A 30 -7.51 -21.39 -4.91
C THR A 30 -6.47 -22.00 -3.97
N THR A 31 -5.20 -21.61 -4.10
CA THR A 31 -4.11 -22.09 -3.26
C THR A 31 -4.04 -21.30 -1.95
N ALA A 32 -4.18 -21.98 -0.81
CA ALA A 32 -4.20 -21.37 0.52
C ALA A 32 -2.96 -20.50 0.82
N ALA A 33 -1.75 -21.02 0.54
CA ALA A 33 -0.51 -20.27 0.75
C ALA A 33 -0.43 -18.99 -0.10
N VAL A 34 -0.93 -19.04 -1.34
CA VAL A 34 -0.98 -17.87 -2.23
C VAL A 34 -1.99 -16.84 -1.70
N LYS A 35 -3.14 -17.30 -1.22
CA LYS A 35 -4.16 -16.44 -0.62
C LYS A 35 -3.66 -15.71 0.62
N GLU A 36 -2.96 -16.41 1.51
CA GLU A 36 -2.35 -15.80 2.71
C GLU A 36 -1.27 -14.79 2.33
N HIS A 37 -0.41 -15.14 1.38
CA HIS A 37 0.61 -14.23 0.89
C HIS A 37 0.00 -12.96 0.29
N LEU A 38 -0.99 -13.09 -0.59
CA LEU A 38 -1.67 -11.93 -1.20
C LEU A 38 -2.35 -11.05 -0.13
N ARG A 39 -2.99 -11.64 0.89
CA ARG A 39 -3.54 -10.87 2.02
C ARG A 39 -2.47 -10.10 2.78
N ALA A 40 -1.32 -10.72 3.04
CA ALA A 40 -0.21 -10.06 3.72
C ALA A 40 0.39 -8.91 2.88
N VAL A 41 0.43 -9.06 1.55
CA VAL A 41 0.87 -8.00 0.64
C VAL A 41 -0.15 -6.86 0.61
N ALA A 42 -1.45 -7.12 0.50
CA ALA A 42 -2.49 -6.09 0.56
C ALA A 42 -2.39 -5.23 1.85
N LEU A 43 -2.19 -5.87 2.99
CA LEU A 43 -2.00 -5.19 4.29
C LEU A 43 -0.77 -4.27 4.29
N GLN A 44 0.30 -4.64 3.59
CA GLN A 44 1.49 -3.76 3.47
C GLN A 44 1.18 -2.52 2.65
N TYR A 45 0.39 -2.64 1.58
CA TYR A 45 -0.06 -1.51 0.78
C TYR A 45 -1.02 -0.59 1.55
N GLU A 46 -1.90 -1.15 2.38
CA GLU A 46 -2.78 -0.36 3.27
C GLU A 46 -1.96 0.48 4.25
N ARG A 47 -0.96 -0.13 4.91
CA ARG A 47 -0.04 0.59 5.82
C ARG A 47 0.83 1.62 5.11
N LEU A 48 1.12 1.43 3.82
CA LEU A 48 1.79 2.45 3.00
C LEU A 48 0.86 3.64 2.76
N ALA A 49 -0.40 3.37 2.40
CA ALA A 49 -1.41 4.43 2.23
C ALA A 49 -1.59 5.24 3.51
N GLU A 50 -1.77 4.58 4.65
CA GLU A 50 -1.94 5.23 5.96
C GLU A 50 -0.74 6.12 6.30
N ARG A 51 0.50 5.65 6.07
CA ARG A 51 1.69 6.47 6.31
C ARG A 51 1.74 7.70 5.40
N VAL A 52 1.34 7.55 4.13
CA VAL A 52 1.29 8.66 3.19
C VAL A 52 0.23 9.68 3.61
N ASP A 53 -0.97 9.23 4.00
CA ASP A 53 -2.02 10.11 4.53
C ASP A 53 -1.56 10.87 5.78
N HIS A 54 -0.94 10.17 6.73
CA HIS A 54 -0.39 10.79 7.94
C HIS A 54 0.75 11.77 7.65
N SER A 55 1.56 11.52 6.62
CA SER A 55 2.61 12.46 6.20
C SER A 55 2.08 13.65 5.40
N ALA A 56 0.89 13.51 4.80
CA ALA A 56 0.24 14.54 3.99
C ALA A 56 -0.67 15.45 4.82
N GLN A 57 -1.08 15.03 6.03
CA GLN A 57 -1.72 15.93 6.99
C GLN A 57 -0.64 16.86 7.59
N PRO A 58 -0.72 18.19 7.36
CA PRO A 58 0.11 19.10 8.10
C PRO A 58 -0.28 19.00 9.58
N THR A 59 0.70 18.69 10.43
CA THR A 59 0.57 18.83 11.88
C THR A 59 0.36 20.32 12.16
N ASP A 60 -0.89 20.76 12.28
CA ASP A 60 -1.23 22.11 12.74
C ASP A 60 -1.09 22.13 14.28
N PRO A 61 -0.23 22.99 14.86
CA PRO A 61 -0.04 23.12 16.31
C PRO A 61 -1.22 23.78 17.06
#